data_AF-A0A537THG5-F1
#
_entry.id   AF-A0A537THG5-F1
#
_cell.length_a   1.000
_cell.length_b   1.000
_cell.length_c   1.000
_cell.angle_alpha   90.00
_cell.angle_beta   90.00
_cell.angle_gamma   90.00
#
_symmetry.space_group_name_H-M   'P 1'
#
loop_
_entity.id
_entity.type
_entity.pdbx_description
1 polymer ?
#
loop_
_entity_poly.entity_id
_entity_poly.type
_entity_poly.pdbx_seq_one_letter_code
_entity_poly.pdbx_strand_id
1 'polypeptide(L)'
;MIGRRTIALVASALVALAAIAFLGRAERVRHDRAELRGMRAVVRAVGRLDSPTLDSYRAGLVPFDCLLYRRGANRYALELCIDEYGRLVEALDRRHGLRFWSLREEPQRSTIRFDHAEVERLLRKLGVPSGVNQGPRGQ
;
A
#
# COMPACT_ATOMS: atom_id res chain seq x y z
N MET A 1 -2.33 9.55 -52.83
CA MET A 1 -2.93 10.64 -52.02
C MET A 1 -3.64 10.03 -50.82
N ILE A 2 -3.38 10.49 -49.60
CA ILE A 2 -4.16 10.05 -48.42
C ILE A 2 -5.51 10.76 -48.45
N GLY A 3 -6.61 10.01 -48.43
CA GLY A 3 -7.96 10.59 -48.52
C GLY A 3 -8.33 11.35 -47.24
N ARG A 4 -9.11 12.44 -47.38
CA ARG A 4 -9.61 13.24 -46.23
C ARG A 4 -10.35 12.37 -45.18
N ARG A 5 -11.02 11.29 -45.63
CA ARG A 5 -11.65 10.27 -44.77
C ARG A 5 -10.63 9.52 -43.89
N THR A 6 -9.49 9.11 -44.44
CA THR A 6 -8.43 8.41 -43.70
C THR A 6 -7.82 9.31 -42.63
N ILE A 7 -7.58 10.59 -42.96
CA ILE A 7 -7.09 11.58 -42.00
C ILE A 7 -8.09 11.77 -40.85
N ALA A 8 -9.39 11.90 -41.16
CA ALA A 8 -10.44 12.03 -40.16
C ALA A 8 -10.52 10.80 -39.22
N LEU A 9 -10.45 9.58 -39.76
CA LEU A 9 -10.47 8.35 -38.95
C LEU A 9 -9.26 8.26 -38.01
N VAL A 10 -8.06 8.58 -38.49
CA VAL A 10 -6.84 8.59 -37.65
C VAL A 10 -6.93 9.67 -36.57
N ALA A 11 -7.41 10.86 -36.90
CA ALA A 11 -7.60 11.94 -35.93
C ALA A 11 -8.62 11.54 -34.84
N SER A 12 -9.78 10.98 -35.22
CA SER A 12 -10.78 10.48 -34.28
C SER A 12 -10.25 9.37 -33.37
N ALA A 13 -9.47 8.43 -33.91
CA ALA A 13 -8.84 7.37 -33.12
C ALA A 13 -7.83 7.92 -32.10
N LEU A 14 -6.99 8.88 -32.49
CA LEU A 14 -6.03 9.55 -31.59
C LEU A 14 -6.73 10.34 -30.49
N VAL A 15 -7.82 11.06 -30.80
CA VAL A 15 -8.63 11.78 -29.81
C VAL A 15 -9.29 10.80 -28.82
N ALA A 16 -9.83 9.68 -29.30
CA ALA A 16 -10.41 8.65 -28.43
C ALA A 16 -9.36 8.02 -27.49
N LEU A 17 -8.18 7.67 -28.00
CA LEU A 17 -7.08 7.14 -27.20
C LEU A 17 -6.60 8.15 -26.14
N ALA A 18 -6.48 9.44 -26.49
CA ALA A 18 -6.12 10.49 -25.54
C ALA A 18 -7.17 10.67 -24.43
N ALA A 19 -8.46 10.61 -24.77
CA ALA A 19 -9.55 10.68 -23.80
C ALA A 19 -9.55 9.49 -22.82
N ILE A 20 -9.34 8.26 -23.32
CA ILE A 20 -9.23 7.05 -22.50
C ILE A 20 -8.01 7.13 -21.57
N ALA A 21 -6.85 7.54 -22.09
CA ALA A 21 -5.63 7.69 -21.28
C ALA A 21 -5.78 8.75 -20.18
N PHE A 22 -6.48 9.86 -20.46
CA PHE A 22 -6.78 10.89 -19.47
C PHE A 22 -7.76 10.38 -18.39
N LEU A 23 -8.84 9.69 -18.80
CA LEU A 23 -9.82 9.13 -17.87
C LEU A 23 -9.20 8.10 -16.93
N GLY A 24 -8.43 7.15 -17.46
CA GLY A 24 -7.71 6.15 -16.67
C GLY A 24 -6.70 6.77 -15.69
N ARG A 25 -6.02 7.86 -16.09
CA ARG A 25 -5.14 8.62 -15.18
C ARG A 25 -5.94 9.32 -14.07
N ALA A 26 -7.11 9.89 -14.38
CA ALA A 26 -7.98 10.54 -13.40
C ALA A 26 -8.61 9.52 -12.44
N GLU A 27 -8.93 8.31 -12.89
CA GLU A 27 -9.40 7.19 -12.06
C GLU A 27 -8.31 6.66 -11.14
N ARG A 28 -7.13 6.38 -11.69
CA ARG A 28 -5.94 5.97 -10.93
C ARG A 28 -5.51 7.00 -9.88
N VAL A 29 -5.72 8.30 -10.10
CA VAL A 29 -5.50 9.33 -9.06
C VAL A 29 -6.64 9.39 -8.03
N ARG A 30 -7.89 9.09 -8.41
CA ARG A 30 -9.02 9.01 -7.47
C ARG A 30 -8.94 7.77 -6.56
N HIS A 31 -8.52 6.63 -7.10
CA HIS A 31 -8.37 5.35 -6.40
C HIS A 31 -7.31 5.45 -5.29
N ASP A 32 -6.07 5.83 -5.60
CA ASP A 32 -5.02 6.06 -4.59
C ASP A 32 -5.45 7.00 -3.46
N ARG A 33 -6.20 8.05 -3.78
CA ARG A 33 -6.73 8.98 -2.76
C ARG A 33 -7.75 8.28 -1.84
N ALA A 34 -8.45 7.25 -2.29
CA ALA A 34 -9.30 6.40 -1.45
C ALA A 34 -8.46 5.43 -0.61
N GLU A 35 -7.49 4.73 -1.21
CA GLU A 35 -6.56 3.83 -0.51
C GLU A 35 -5.84 4.57 0.61
N LEU A 36 -5.19 5.70 0.29
CA LEU A 36 -4.51 6.56 1.27
C LEU A 36 -5.45 7.23 2.30
N ARG A 37 -6.77 7.25 2.10
CA ARG A 37 -7.73 7.66 3.15
C ARG A 37 -8.02 6.49 4.08
N GLY A 38 -8.21 5.28 3.54
CA GLY A 38 -8.39 4.04 4.29
C GLY A 38 -7.17 3.70 5.14
N MET A 39 -5.99 3.64 4.52
CA MET A 39 -4.70 3.43 5.19
C MET A 39 -4.48 4.42 6.35
N ARG A 40 -4.70 5.72 6.14
CA ARG A 40 -4.64 6.72 7.24
C ARG A 40 -5.68 6.48 8.34
N ALA A 41 -6.84 5.89 8.04
CA ALA A 41 -7.82 5.53 9.06
C ALA A 41 -7.35 4.33 9.90
N VAL A 42 -6.73 3.32 9.29
CA VAL A 42 -6.09 2.19 10.02
C VAL A 42 -4.95 2.70 10.90
N VAL A 43 -4.04 3.54 10.37
CA VAL A 43 -2.94 4.13 11.14
C VAL A 43 -3.44 4.93 12.35
N ARG A 44 -4.47 5.78 12.18
CA ARG A 44 -5.08 6.48 13.32
C ARG A 44 -5.76 5.54 14.32
N ALA A 45 -6.32 4.42 13.86
CA ALA A 45 -6.94 3.42 14.74
C ALA A 45 -5.91 2.54 15.47
N VAL A 46 -4.71 2.36 14.92
CA VAL A 46 -3.55 1.74 15.56
C VAL A 46 -2.96 2.67 16.62
N GLY A 47 -2.73 3.94 16.27
CA GLY A 47 -2.05 4.90 17.14
C GLY A 47 -0.53 4.84 16.95
N ARG A 48 0.23 4.71 18.05
CA ARG A 48 1.68 4.47 18.00
C ARG A 48 1.97 3.06 17.46
N LEU A 49 3.00 2.93 16.62
CA LEU A 49 3.46 1.63 16.12
C LEU A 49 3.82 0.66 17.24
N ASP A 50 4.43 1.17 18.32
CA ASP A 50 4.88 0.39 19.48
C ASP A 50 3.82 0.22 20.59
N SER A 51 2.55 0.52 20.29
CA SER A 51 1.47 0.50 21.28
C SER A 51 1.35 -0.85 22.04
N PRO A 52 0.79 -0.87 23.26
CA PRO A 52 0.47 -2.11 23.99
C PRO A 52 -0.53 -3.05 23.28
N THR A 53 -0.98 -2.68 22.08
CA THR A 53 -1.84 -3.50 21.23
C THR A 53 -1.11 -4.18 20.08
N LEU A 54 0.20 -3.96 19.91
CA LEU A 54 1.01 -4.76 18.99
C LEU A 54 1.09 -6.20 19.53
N ASP A 55 0.61 -7.17 18.75
CA ASP A 55 0.34 -8.55 19.21
C ASP A 55 1.16 -9.58 18.42
N SER A 56 1.33 -9.39 17.11
CA SER A 56 2.12 -10.28 16.25
C SER A 56 2.63 -9.58 14.97
N TYR A 57 3.30 -10.34 14.10
CA TYR A 57 3.81 -9.90 12.79
C TYR A 57 3.46 -10.91 11.68
N ARG A 58 3.64 -10.53 10.42
CA ARG A 58 3.90 -11.44 9.28
C ARG A 58 5.11 -10.88 8.51
N ALA A 59 6.22 -11.61 8.50
CA ALA A 59 7.46 -11.20 7.84
C ALA A 59 7.77 -12.14 6.66
N GLY A 60 8.67 -11.73 5.77
CA GLY A 60 9.02 -12.51 4.58
C GLY A 60 7.96 -12.50 3.47
N LEU A 61 6.95 -11.61 3.56
CA LEU A 61 6.01 -11.33 2.48
C LEU A 61 6.65 -10.35 1.48
N VAL A 62 7.81 -10.74 0.92
CA VAL A 62 8.65 -9.89 0.07
C VAL A 62 7.80 -9.18 -1.00
N PRO A 63 7.85 -7.84 -1.10
CA PRO A 63 8.83 -6.91 -0.53
C PRO A 63 8.40 -6.15 0.76
N PHE A 64 7.58 -6.74 1.65
CA PHE A 64 7.09 -6.04 2.85
C PHE A 64 6.93 -6.93 4.10
N ASP A 65 7.03 -6.30 5.26
CA ASP A 65 6.54 -6.82 6.54
C ASP A 65 5.08 -6.46 6.77
N CYS A 66 4.45 -7.06 7.78
CA CYS A 66 3.20 -6.62 8.39
C CYS A 66 3.27 -6.64 9.92
N LEU A 67 2.87 -5.55 10.57
CA LEU A 67 2.65 -5.45 12.02
C LEU A 67 1.15 -5.60 12.33
N LEU A 68 0.79 -6.47 13.27
CA LEU A 68 -0.59 -6.84 13.59
C LEU A 68 -0.97 -6.45 15.02
N TYR A 69 -2.17 -5.88 15.14
CA TYR A 69 -2.64 -5.24 16.36
C TYR A 69 -3.96 -5.81 16.85
N ARG A 70 -4.00 -6.20 18.14
CA ARG A 70 -5.19 -6.74 18.81
C ARG A 70 -6.24 -5.68 19.12
N ARG A 71 -7.52 -6.02 19.01
CA ARG A 71 -8.65 -5.24 19.57
C ARG A 71 -9.67 -6.22 20.16
N GLY A 72 -9.93 -6.11 21.46
CA GLY A 72 -10.74 -7.08 22.20
C GLY A 72 -10.13 -8.48 22.11
N ALA A 73 -10.94 -9.47 21.72
CA ALA A 73 -10.51 -10.85 21.50
C ALA A 73 -9.80 -11.08 20.14
N ASN A 74 -9.99 -10.19 19.15
CA ASN A 74 -9.38 -10.36 17.83
C ASN A 74 -7.92 -9.90 17.86
N ARG A 75 -6.97 -10.84 17.75
CA ARG A 75 -5.52 -10.58 17.74
C ARG A 75 -5.02 -9.87 16.47
N TYR A 76 -5.75 -10.00 15.36
CA TYR A 76 -5.38 -9.51 14.03
C TYR A 76 -6.29 -8.37 13.55
N ALA A 77 -6.84 -7.61 14.49
CA ALA A 77 -7.95 -6.68 14.27
C ALA A 77 -7.58 -5.45 13.43
N LEU A 78 -6.33 -4.99 13.50
CA LEU A 78 -5.75 -4.01 12.60
C LEU A 78 -4.40 -4.50 12.13
N GLU A 79 -3.98 -4.10 10.93
CA GLU A 79 -2.72 -4.52 10.35
C GLU A 79 -2.17 -3.42 9.43
N LEU A 80 -0.84 -3.24 9.48
CA LEU A 80 -0.09 -2.28 8.69
C LEU A 80 1.08 -3.02 8.04
N CYS A 81 1.19 -2.99 6.71
CA CYS A 81 2.29 -3.62 5.99
C CYS A 81 3.22 -2.59 5.35
N ILE A 82 4.53 -2.72 5.57
CA ILE A 82 5.54 -1.68 5.30
C ILE A 82 6.64 -2.25 4.39
N ASP A 83 7.01 -1.52 3.33
CA ASP A 83 8.12 -1.88 2.45
C ASP A 83 9.51 -1.57 3.06
N GLU A 84 10.57 -2.10 2.42
CA GLU A 84 11.98 -1.86 2.82
C GLU A 84 12.41 -0.37 2.79
N TYR A 85 11.59 0.52 2.21
CA TYR A 85 11.78 1.97 2.20
C TYR A 85 10.92 2.69 3.27
N GLY A 86 10.33 1.95 4.21
CA GLY A 86 9.51 2.47 5.30
C GLY A 86 8.12 2.95 4.85
N ARG A 87 7.66 2.65 3.63
CA ARG A 87 6.37 3.09 3.10
C ARG A 87 5.28 2.10 3.49
N LEU A 88 4.14 2.58 3.98
CA LEU A 88 2.97 1.74 4.17
C LEU A 88 2.40 1.34 2.80
N VAL A 89 2.40 0.05 2.46
CA VAL A 89 1.94 -0.49 1.17
C VAL A 89 0.60 -1.20 1.26
N GLU A 90 0.23 -1.74 2.42
CA GLU A 90 -1.06 -2.38 2.65
C GLU A 90 -1.56 -2.03 4.06
N ALA A 91 -2.87 -1.89 4.26
CA ALA A 91 -3.46 -1.68 5.57
C ALA A 91 -4.83 -2.36 5.68
N LEU A 92 -5.06 -3.12 6.75
CA LEU A 92 -6.30 -3.87 6.95
C LEU A 92 -6.97 -3.51 8.28
N ASP A 93 -8.30 -3.49 8.25
CA ASP A 93 -9.18 -3.40 9.42
C ASP A 93 -10.11 -4.60 9.41
N ARG A 94 -10.12 -5.36 10.52
CA ARG A 94 -10.94 -6.57 10.71
C ARG A 94 -11.90 -6.44 11.89
N ARG A 95 -12.11 -5.22 12.42
CA ARG A 95 -12.98 -4.98 13.59
C ARG A 95 -14.47 -5.17 13.30
N HIS A 96 -14.89 -4.93 12.05
CA HIS A 96 -16.29 -4.91 11.63
C HIS A 96 -16.45 -5.62 10.26
N GLY A 97 -15.87 -6.82 10.14
CA GLY A 97 -15.61 -7.46 8.84
C GLY A 97 -14.29 -6.98 8.22
N LEU A 98 -13.85 -7.66 7.16
CA LEU A 98 -12.60 -7.35 6.46
C LEU A 98 -12.74 -6.11 5.57
N ARG A 99 -11.89 -5.11 5.83
CA ARG A 99 -11.62 -3.99 4.93
C ARG A 99 -10.11 -3.96 4.69
N PHE A 100 -9.70 -3.88 3.43
CA PHE A 100 -8.29 -3.77 3.04
C PHE A 100 -8.10 -2.54 2.14
N TRP A 101 -6.88 -2.01 2.15
CA TRP A 101 -6.43 -0.95 1.27
C TRP A 101 -5.00 -1.24 0.82
N SER A 102 -4.72 -1.13 -0.48
CA SER A 102 -3.45 -1.54 -1.10
C SER A 102 -2.87 -0.46 -2.01
N LEU A 103 -1.55 -0.33 -1.96
CA LEU A 103 -0.71 0.27 -3.00
C LEU A 103 0.48 -0.67 -3.31
N ARG A 104 0.35 -1.98 -3.08
CA ARG A 104 1.42 -2.98 -3.27
C ARG A 104 1.94 -3.05 -4.71
N GLU A 105 1.05 -2.75 -5.66
CA GLU A 105 1.31 -2.67 -7.10
C GLU A 105 2.10 -1.40 -7.47
N GLU A 106 2.04 -0.36 -6.62
CA GLU A 106 2.74 0.92 -6.80
C GLU A 106 3.23 1.55 -5.47
N PRO A 107 4.15 0.92 -4.72
CA PRO A 107 4.59 1.39 -3.40
C PRO A 107 5.09 2.85 -3.38
N GLN A 108 5.69 3.30 -4.48
CA GLN A 108 6.16 4.66 -4.71
C GLN A 108 5.07 5.75 -4.58
N ARG A 109 3.79 5.39 -4.70
CA ARG A 109 2.66 6.32 -4.59
C ARG A 109 2.16 6.48 -3.14
N SER A 110 2.69 5.68 -2.22
CA SER A 110 2.36 5.83 -0.80
C SER A 110 3.02 7.07 -0.18
N THR A 111 2.16 8.00 0.26
CA THR A 111 2.57 9.20 1.00
C THR A 111 2.63 8.96 2.52
N ILE A 112 2.55 7.71 2.98
CA ILE A 112 2.54 7.33 4.39
C ILE A 112 3.82 6.56 4.65
N ARG A 113 4.67 7.08 5.55
CA ARG A 113 5.96 6.48 5.90
C ARG A 113 6.14 6.37 7.40
N PHE A 114 6.94 5.39 7.79
CA PHE A 114 7.42 5.14 9.14
C PHE A 114 8.94 5.11 9.14
N ASP A 115 9.55 5.20 10.31
CA ASP A 115 10.97 4.92 10.44
C ASP A 115 11.22 3.41 10.28
N HIS A 116 12.03 3.04 9.29
CA HIS A 116 12.43 1.65 9.06
C HIS A 116 13.16 1.07 10.28
N ALA A 117 13.95 1.86 11.00
CA ALA A 117 14.64 1.40 12.21
C ALA A 117 13.65 1.13 13.37
N GLU A 118 12.55 1.88 13.46
CA GLU A 118 11.45 1.55 14.37
C GLU A 118 10.74 0.25 13.96
N VAL A 119 10.41 0.08 12.68
CA VAL A 119 9.73 -1.14 12.20
C VAL A 119 10.60 -2.37 12.46
N GLU A 120 11.88 -2.36 12.09
CA GLU A 120 12.81 -3.45 12.43
C GLU A 120 12.91 -3.71 13.94
N ARG A 121 12.95 -2.66 14.77
CA ARG A 121 13.01 -2.78 16.24
C ARG A 121 11.79 -3.51 16.78
N LEU A 122 10.60 -3.24 16.23
CA LEU A 122 9.36 -3.90 16.62
C LEU A 122 9.28 -5.34 16.14
N LEU A 123 9.75 -5.61 14.92
CA LEU A 123 9.86 -6.98 14.39
C LEU A 123 10.83 -7.82 15.23
N ARG A 124 12.02 -7.30 15.57
CA ARG A 124 12.97 -7.96 16.49
C ARG A 124 12.37 -8.19 17.88
N LYS A 125 11.61 -7.23 18.42
CA LYS A 125 10.88 -7.38 19.70
C LYS A 125 9.86 -8.53 19.67
N LEU A 126 9.29 -8.84 18.51
CA LEU A 126 8.35 -9.94 18.29
C LEU A 126 9.03 -11.26 17.88
N GLY A 127 10.37 -11.31 17.81
CA GLY A 127 11.14 -12.52 17.50
C GLY A 127 11.56 -12.69 16.03
N VAL A 128 11.37 -11.68 15.18
CA VAL A 128 11.83 -11.73 13.78
C VAL A 128 13.36 -11.63 13.69
N PRO A 129 14.04 -12.55 12.99
CA PRO A 129 15.48 -12.43 12.72
C PRO A 129 15.83 -11.18 11.89
N SER A 130 17.02 -10.62 12.11
CA SER A 130 17.53 -9.50 11.32
C SER A 130 17.64 -9.87 9.83
N GLY A 131 17.22 -8.95 8.95
CA GLY A 131 17.44 -9.06 7.50
C GLY A 131 16.38 -9.83 6.71
N VAL A 132 15.34 -10.39 7.33
CA VAL A 132 14.26 -11.16 6.65
C VAL A 132 13.56 -10.38 5.53
N ASN A 133 13.52 -9.05 5.64
CA ASN A 133 12.81 -8.16 4.70
C ASN A 133 13.76 -7.20 3.97
N GLN A 134 15.06 -7.52 3.98
CA GLN A 134 15.95 -7.02 2.94
C GLN A 134 15.57 -7.78 1.67
N GLY A 135 15.07 -7.08 0.65
CA GLY A 135 14.97 -7.66 -0.69
C GLY A 135 16.33 -8.11 -1.21
N PRO A 136 16.41 -8.69 -2.42
CA PRO A 136 17.70 -8.93 -3.07
C PRO A 136 18.44 -7.60 -3.19
N ARG A 137 19.40 -7.36 -2.27
CA ARG A 137 20.20 -6.13 -2.25
C ARG A 137 20.85 -5.98 -3.62
N GLY A 138 20.59 -4.85 -4.29
CA GLY A 138 20.91 -4.68 -5.71
C GLY A 138 22.34 -5.09 -6.06
N GLN A 139 22.42 -6.08 -6.97
CA GLN A 139 23.56 -6.34 -7.84
C GLN A 139 23.21 -5.78 -9.22
#